data_AF-A0A6J3MFC4-F1
#
_entry.id   AF-A0A6J3MFC4-F1
#
_cell.length_a   1.000
_cell.length_b   1.000
_cell.length_c   1.000
_cell.angle_alpha   90.00
_cell.angle_beta   90.00
_cell.angle_gamma   90.00
#
_symmetry.space_group_name_H-M   'P 1'
#
loop_
_entity.id
_entity.type
_entity.pdbx_description
1 polymer ?
#
loop_
_entity_poly.entity_id
_entity_poly.type
_entity_poly.pdbx_seq_one_letter_code
_entity_poly.pdbx_strand_id
1 'polypeptide(L)'
;MQPTSSRSSLKALAVAFLSLSSFAFAAPVSRNSHGLNRREDCEYGDQLTVDDYVGYLREYYTNTDKYVLYSGGSKDQAINFVDLNTDYKFYNDFFDSTRSEHYLTKWPQDENGCYRPDDADASSAAIGIVATGDIRVFGGVEWQSKGATSWFATKEIPAIRDSINGGTLNKILHMVGGATGVDDVLAEENANGDITFVNGHSDTETNATGTFGDCSSTEDAPTCDNPSQQ
;
A
#
# COMPACT_ATOMS: atom_id res chain seq x y z
N MET A 1 -59.54 51.56 23.68
CA MET A 1 -58.93 50.42 22.96
C MET A 1 -57.52 50.81 22.56
N GLN A 2 -56.51 50.12 23.09
CA GLN A 2 -55.10 50.32 22.69
C GLN A 2 -54.76 49.35 21.55
N PRO A 3 -54.07 49.79 20.49
CA PRO A 3 -53.47 48.87 19.52
C PRO A 3 -52.22 48.23 20.12
N THR A 4 -52.15 46.90 20.11
CA THR A 4 -50.98 46.13 20.54
C THR A 4 -49.95 46.07 19.42
N SER A 5 -48.75 46.62 19.66
CA SER A 5 -47.67 46.61 18.68
C SER A 5 -47.11 45.20 18.48
N SER A 6 -47.24 44.66 17.26
CA SER A 6 -46.56 43.44 16.85
C SER A 6 -45.03 43.64 16.89
N ARG A 7 -44.32 42.78 17.63
CA ARG A 7 -42.86 42.65 17.57
C ARG A 7 -42.49 41.46 16.69
N SER A 8 -42.41 41.68 15.39
CA SER A 8 -41.75 40.77 14.44
C SER A 8 -40.38 41.32 14.06
N SER A 9 -39.47 40.41 13.68
CA SER A 9 -38.10 40.69 13.19
C SER A 9 -37.09 41.23 14.21
N LEU A 10 -36.35 40.32 14.85
CA LEU A 10 -34.99 40.58 15.39
C LEU A 10 -34.25 39.25 15.69
N LYS A 11 -34.04 38.43 14.65
CA LYS A 11 -33.09 37.30 14.64
C LYS A 11 -32.38 37.20 13.28
N ALA A 12 -31.61 38.23 12.97
CA ALA A 12 -30.70 38.26 11.83
C ALA A 12 -29.33 38.73 12.32
N LEU A 13 -28.60 37.85 13.01
CA LEU A 13 -27.17 37.98 13.33
C LEU A 13 -26.61 36.61 13.72
N ALA A 14 -25.30 36.40 13.52
CA ALA A 14 -24.52 35.20 13.90
C ALA A 14 -24.62 33.93 13.02
N VAL A 15 -24.55 34.08 11.68
CA VAL A 15 -23.94 33.05 10.79
C VAL A 15 -23.03 33.74 9.76
N ALA A 16 -21.93 34.34 10.24
CA ALA A 16 -20.79 34.81 9.45
C ALA A 16 -19.61 35.03 10.42
N PHE A 17 -18.39 34.62 10.03
CA PHE A 17 -17.14 34.52 10.83
C PHE A 17 -16.84 33.16 11.49
N LEU A 18 -16.81 32.11 10.68
CA LEU A 18 -16.13 30.85 10.99
C LEU A 18 -15.47 30.26 9.71
N SER A 19 -14.89 31.16 8.90
CA SER A 19 -14.37 30.86 7.55
C SER A 19 -13.02 31.54 7.26
N LEU A 20 -12.23 31.78 8.32
CA LEU A 20 -10.79 32.03 8.34
C LEU A 20 -10.33 31.49 9.70
N SER A 21 -9.30 30.68 9.86
CA SER A 21 -8.23 30.34 8.92
C SER A 21 -7.61 28.97 9.26
N SER A 22 -8.01 27.92 8.56
CA SER A 22 -7.29 26.65 8.53
C SER A 22 -6.14 26.73 7.51
N PHE A 23 -5.19 27.63 7.75
CA PHE A 23 -3.85 27.47 7.17
C PHE A 23 -3.15 26.36 7.96
N ALA A 24 -3.58 25.12 7.70
CA ALA A 24 -2.69 23.99 7.89
C ALA A 24 -1.50 24.26 6.98
N PHE A 25 -0.37 24.63 7.59
CA PHE A 25 0.90 24.51 6.89
C PHE A 25 1.04 23.03 6.58
N ALA A 26 0.79 22.65 5.33
CA ALA A 26 1.45 21.48 4.77
C ALA A 26 2.94 21.77 4.96
N ALA A 27 3.53 21.16 5.98
CA ALA A 27 4.97 21.05 6.04
C ALA A 27 5.41 20.49 4.68
N PRO A 28 6.44 21.04 4.03
CA PRO A 28 6.93 20.47 2.79
C PRO A 28 7.17 18.98 3.05
N VAL A 29 6.47 18.12 2.31
CA VAL A 29 6.62 16.67 2.45
C VAL A 29 8.10 16.40 2.30
N SER A 30 8.68 15.84 3.36
CA SER A 30 10.11 15.58 3.43
C SER A 30 10.47 14.71 2.22
N ARG A 31 11.38 15.18 1.35
CA ARG A 31 11.92 14.44 0.21
C ARG A 31 12.87 13.29 0.62
N ASN A 32 12.62 12.76 1.81
CA ASN A 32 13.32 11.65 2.44
C ASN A 32 12.32 10.50 2.63
N SER A 33 11.46 10.25 1.64
CA SER A 33 10.77 8.98 1.48
C SER A 33 11.82 7.92 1.18
N HIS A 34 12.34 7.31 2.23
CA HIS A 34 13.44 6.35 2.16
C HIS A 34 12.93 4.95 1.78
N GLY A 35 12.33 4.85 0.59
CA GLY A 35 12.14 3.57 -0.09
C GLY A 35 13.49 2.87 -0.33
N LEU A 36 13.44 1.55 -0.55
CA LEU A 36 14.61 0.66 -0.66
C LEU A 36 15.42 0.85 -1.96
N ASN A 37 15.81 2.09 -2.23
CA ASN A 37 16.69 2.44 -3.33
C ASN A 37 18.13 2.13 -2.94
N ARG A 38 18.92 1.69 -3.92
CA ARG A 38 20.36 1.60 -3.77
C ARG A 38 20.93 2.98 -3.42
N ARG A 39 21.38 3.13 -2.18
CA ARG A 39 22.01 4.35 -1.66
C ARG A 39 23.44 4.45 -2.18
N GLU A 40 23.76 5.53 -2.90
CA GLU A 40 25.14 5.82 -3.31
C GLU A 40 26.05 6.17 -2.11
N ASP A 41 25.45 6.40 -0.94
CA ASP A 41 26.05 6.95 0.28
C ASP A 41 27.12 6.02 0.89
N CYS A 42 26.77 4.75 1.17
CA CYS A 42 27.67 3.61 1.36
C CYS A 42 26.90 2.32 1.79
N GLU A 43 27.44 1.16 1.39
CA GLU A 43 26.90 -0.18 1.66
C GLU A 43 27.86 -0.99 2.57
N TYR A 44 27.33 -1.83 3.47
CA TYR A 44 28.12 -2.78 4.27
C TYR A 44 27.53 -4.21 4.28
N GLY A 45 28.40 -5.21 4.38
CA GLY A 45 28.00 -6.63 4.39
C GLY A 45 27.41 -7.11 3.06
N ASP A 46 26.78 -8.29 3.09
CA ASP A 46 26.10 -8.85 1.93
C ASP A 46 24.72 -8.22 1.72
N GLN A 47 24.20 -8.27 0.50
CA GLN A 47 22.83 -7.88 0.18
C GLN A 47 21.81 -8.72 0.97
N LEU A 48 20.68 -8.12 1.36
CA LEU A 48 19.59 -8.82 2.04
C LEU A 48 18.88 -9.80 1.10
N THR A 49 18.55 -10.98 1.62
CA THR A 49 17.93 -12.07 0.86
C THR A 49 16.45 -12.23 1.19
N VAL A 50 15.72 -13.01 0.39
CA VAL A 50 14.32 -13.39 0.67
C VAL A 50 14.19 -13.99 2.08
N ASP A 51 15.13 -14.86 2.48
CA ASP A 51 15.11 -15.49 3.80
C ASP A 51 15.35 -14.49 4.95
N ASP A 52 16.18 -13.44 4.74
CA ASP A 52 16.35 -12.35 5.69
C ASP A 52 15.03 -11.61 5.93
N TYR A 53 14.34 -11.22 4.84
CA TYR A 53 13.05 -10.51 4.90
C TYR A 53 11.92 -11.40 5.46
N VAL A 54 11.87 -12.68 5.08
CA VAL A 54 10.92 -13.67 5.64
C VAL A 54 11.14 -13.86 7.15
N GLY A 55 12.41 -13.95 7.59
CA GLY A 55 12.76 -14.03 9.00
C GLY A 55 12.35 -12.79 9.78
N TYR A 56 12.62 -11.61 9.22
CA TYR A 56 12.23 -10.31 9.78
C TYR A 56 10.70 -10.15 9.92
N LEU A 57 9.94 -10.42 8.86
CA LEU A 57 8.48 -10.30 8.91
C LEU A 57 7.87 -11.27 9.93
N ARG A 58 8.36 -12.52 10.02
CA ARG A 58 7.91 -13.50 11.02
C ARG A 58 8.29 -13.14 12.46
N GLU A 59 9.38 -12.42 12.66
CA GLU A 59 9.85 -11.99 13.99
C GLU A 59 9.01 -10.83 14.55
N TYR A 60 8.66 -9.85 13.69
CA TYR A 60 8.08 -8.58 14.14
C TYR A 60 6.61 -8.33 13.72
N TYR A 61 6.13 -8.94 12.63
CA TYR A 61 4.83 -8.63 12.02
C TYR A 61 3.94 -9.88 11.98
N THR A 62 3.51 -10.35 13.15
CA THR A 62 2.82 -11.64 13.31
C THR A 62 1.36 -11.67 12.83
N ASN A 63 0.74 -10.52 12.54
CA ASN A 63 -0.61 -10.41 11.97
C ASN A 63 -0.58 -10.65 10.44
N THR A 64 -0.18 -11.86 10.03
CA THR A 64 0.07 -12.18 8.62
C THR A 64 -1.19 -12.28 7.76
N ASP A 65 -2.39 -12.28 8.36
CA ASP A 65 -3.69 -12.17 7.70
C ASP A 65 -4.11 -10.72 7.38
N LYS A 66 -3.25 -9.75 7.72
CA LYS A 66 -3.52 -8.30 7.63
C LYS A 66 -2.62 -7.58 6.63
N TYR A 67 -2.11 -8.31 5.65
CA TYR A 67 -1.16 -7.78 4.67
C TYR A 67 -1.88 -7.24 3.43
N VAL A 68 -1.43 -6.06 2.97
CA VAL A 68 -1.99 -5.34 1.82
C VAL A 68 -0.90 -5.09 0.79
N LEU A 69 -1.19 -5.42 -0.47
CA LEU A 69 -0.37 -5.11 -1.64
C LEU A 69 -1.10 -4.11 -2.56
N TYR A 70 -0.35 -3.52 -3.50
CA TYR A 70 -0.92 -2.63 -4.50
C TYR A 70 -0.14 -2.70 -5.83
N SER A 71 -0.83 -2.44 -6.93
CA SER A 71 -0.25 -2.28 -8.28
C SER A 71 -1.10 -1.27 -9.07
N GLY A 72 -0.71 -0.96 -10.31
CA GLY A 72 -1.47 -0.07 -11.20
C GLY A 72 -1.59 1.36 -10.65
N GLY A 73 -0.54 1.87 -9.99
CA GLY A 73 -0.56 3.20 -9.36
C GLY A 73 -1.55 3.34 -8.19
N SER A 74 -1.81 2.25 -7.45
CA SER A 74 -2.82 2.22 -6.38
C SER A 74 -2.27 2.39 -4.96
N LYS A 75 -1.05 2.92 -4.83
CA LYS A 75 -0.38 3.21 -3.55
C LYS A 75 -1.27 4.03 -2.61
N ASP A 76 -1.86 5.12 -3.11
CA ASP A 76 -2.70 6.00 -2.32
C ASP A 76 -4.00 5.33 -1.85
N GLN A 77 -4.53 4.37 -2.62
CA GLN A 77 -5.70 3.58 -2.17
C GLN A 77 -5.33 2.67 -1.00
N ALA A 78 -4.20 1.97 -1.09
CA ALA A 78 -3.71 1.11 -0.01
C ALA A 78 -3.37 1.92 1.26
N ILE A 79 -2.76 3.12 1.12
CA ILE A 79 -2.53 4.04 2.24
C ILE A 79 -3.85 4.43 2.90
N ASN A 80 -4.83 4.94 2.13
CA ASN A 80 -6.13 5.34 2.67
C ASN A 80 -6.87 4.18 3.36
N PHE A 81 -6.75 2.96 2.84
CA PHE A 81 -7.32 1.76 3.47
C PHE A 81 -6.62 1.42 4.79
N VAL A 82 -5.29 1.41 4.85
CA VAL A 82 -4.52 1.09 6.06
C VAL A 82 -4.67 2.16 7.14
N ASP A 83 -4.74 3.44 6.77
CA ASP A 83 -4.99 4.54 7.72
C ASP A 83 -6.37 4.44 8.40
N LEU A 84 -7.35 3.80 7.75
CA LEU A 84 -8.68 3.52 8.30
C LEU A 84 -8.79 2.14 8.99
N ASN A 85 -7.95 1.18 8.59
CA ASN A 85 -7.93 -0.20 9.10
C ASN A 85 -6.52 -0.50 9.65
N THR A 86 -6.20 0.09 10.81
CA THR A 86 -4.82 0.20 11.32
C THR A 86 -4.18 -1.13 11.77
N ASP A 87 -4.96 -2.21 11.85
CA ASP A 87 -4.47 -3.58 12.01
C ASP A 87 -3.80 -4.12 10.74
N TYR A 88 -4.13 -3.56 9.57
CA TYR A 88 -3.47 -3.85 8.30
C TYR A 88 -2.13 -3.13 8.14
N LYS A 89 -1.28 -3.73 7.30
CA LYS A 89 0.09 -3.27 7.00
C LYS A 89 0.37 -3.45 5.52
N PHE A 90 1.08 -2.49 4.93
CA PHE A 90 1.58 -2.56 3.56
C PHE A 90 3.10 -2.37 3.51
N TYR A 91 3.69 -2.50 2.32
CA TYR A 91 5.14 -2.46 2.08
C TYR A 91 5.94 -1.46 2.95
N ASN A 92 5.54 -0.18 2.98
CA ASN A 92 6.28 0.83 3.75
C ASN A 92 6.20 0.61 5.27
N ASP A 93 5.13 0.04 5.81
CA ASP A 93 5.06 -0.23 7.26
C ASP A 93 6.06 -1.30 7.71
N PHE A 94 6.52 -2.15 6.78
CA PHE A 94 7.56 -3.15 6.99
C PHE A 94 8.96 -2.62 6.73
N PHE A 95 9.16 -1.90 5.62
CA PHE A 95 10.48 -1.67 5.04
C PHE A 95 10.90 -0.19 4.90
N ASP A 96 9.98 0.76 5.07
CA ASP A 96 10.37 2.17 5.11
C ASP A 96 10.93 2.49 6.50
N SER A 97 12.22 2.82 6.56
CA SER A 97 12.92 3.13 7.81
C SER A 97 12.36 4.35 8.57
N THR A 98 11.46 5.13 7.96
CA THR A 98 10.74 6.24 8.61
C THR A 98 9.37 5.85 9.17
N ARG A 99 8.81 4.69 8.78
CA ARG A 99 7.50 4.18 9.23
C ARG A 99 7.59 2.90 10.05
N SER A 100 8.54 2.02 9.73
CA SER A 100 8.74 0.77 10.45
C SER A 100 9.41 1.00 11.82
N GLU A 101 8.81 0.44 12.86
CA GLU A 101 9.37 0.42 14.22
C GLU A 101 10.57 -0.55 14.37
N HIS A 102 10.76 -1.45 13.40
CA HIS A 102 11.64 -2.61 13.54
C HIS A 102 12.78 -2.68 12.52
N TYR A 103 12.66 -2.00 11.38
CA TYR A 103 13.60 -2.11 10.27
C TYR A 103 15.05 -1.78 10.67
N LEU A 104 15.28 -0.59 11.23
CA LEU A 104 16.61 -0.18 11.74
C LEU A 104 17.03 -0.90 13.03
N THR A 105 16.12 -1.63 13.70
CA THR A 105 16.46 -2.51 14.82
C THR A 105 17.04 -3.83 14.31
N LYS A 106 16.49 -4.37 13.22
CA LYS A 106 16.95 -5.61 12.59
C LYS A 106 18.23 -5.42 11.78
N TRP A 107 18.28 -4.33 11.00
CA TRP A 107 19.41 -3.96 10.14
C TRP A 107 19.83 -2.53 10.47
N PRO A 108 20.56 -2.32 11.58
CA PRO A 108 21.06 -1.00 11.95
C PRO A 108 22.08 -0.50 10.92
N GLN A 109 22.36 0.80 10.94
CA GLN A 109 23.52 1.35 10.24
C GLN A 109 24.82 0.91 10.92
N ASP A 110 25.92 0.86 10.17
CA ASP A 110 27.25 0.65 10.75
C ASP A 110 27.80 1.91 11.46
N GLU A 111 29.03 1.85 11.95
CA GLU A 111 29.69 2.99 12.63
C GLU A 111 29.91 4.23 11.75
N ASN A 112 29.79 4.08 10.42
CA ASN A 112 29.96 5.14 9.43
C ASN A 112 28.60 5.67 8.91
N GLY A 113 27.48 5.08 9.34
CA GLY A 113 26.14 5.41 8.83
C GLY A 113 25.75 4.64 7.56
N CYS A 114 26.52 3.64 7.16
CA CYS A 114 26.26 2.81 5.99
C CYS A 114 25.14 1.80 6.26
N TYR A 115 24.44 1.39 5.20
CA TYR A 115 23.30 0.47 5.27
C TYR A 115 23.69 -0.90 4.72
N ARG A 116 22.97 -1.98 5.08
CA ARG A 116 23.06 -3.21 4.27
C ARG A 116 22.46 -2.95 2.88
N PRO A 117 23.02 -3.48 1.79
CA PRO A 117 22.37 -3.40 0.49
C PRO A 117 21.01 -4.09 0.56
N ASP A 118 19.95 -3.36 0.21
CA ASP A 118 18.60 -3.91 0.12
C ASP A 118 18.37 -4.69 -1.18
N ASP A 119 17.41 -5.60 -1.14
CA ASP A 119 16.83 -6.21 -2.31
C ASP A 119 15.31 -6.04 -2.26
N ALA A 120 14.82 -5.11 -3.08
CA ALA A 120 13.41 -4.81 -3.18
C ALA A 120 12.61 -5.99 -3.77
N ASP A 121 13.13 -6.65 -4.82
CA ASP A 121 12.50 -7.84 -5.41
C ASP A 121 12.28 -8.93 -4.33
N ALA A 122 13.30 -9.13 -3.49
CA ALA A 122 13.25 -10.10 -2.40
C ALA A 122 12.31 -9.70 -1.25
N SER A 123 12.29 -8.42 -0.85
CA SER A 123 11.44 -7.94 0.24
C SER A 123 9.95 -8.01 -0.11
N SER A 124 9.62 -7.69 -1.36
CA SER A 124 8.28 -7.80 -1.95
C SER A 124 7.81 -9.25 -2.04
N ALA A 125 8.65 -10.16 -2.56
CA ALA A 125 8.35 -11.60 -2.57
C ALA A 125 8.15 -12.16 -1.15
N ALA A 126 8.91 -11.69 -0.15
CA ALA A 126 8.78 -12.11 1.24
C ALA A 126 7.40 -11.82 1.84
N ILE A 127 6.71 -10.74 1.44
CA ILE A 127 5.34 -10.44 1.88
C ILE A 127 4.40 -11.58 1.47
N GLY A 128 4.48 -12.04 0.20
CA GLY A 128 3.68 -13.17 -0.31
C GLY A 128 4.01 -14.52 0.32
N ILE A 129 5.24 -14.72 0.81
CA ILE A 129 5.68 -15.96 1.48
C ILE A 129 5.16 -16.07 2.92
N VAL A 130 5.05 -14.94 3.64
CA VAL A 130 4.66 -14.97 5.06
C VAL A 130 3.18 -14.69 5.31
N ALA A 131 2.48 -14.05 4.37
CA ALA A 131 1.05 -13.77 4.48
C ALA A 131 0.23 -15.06 4.67
N THR A 132 -0.88 -14.96 5.40
CA THR A 132 -1.77 -16.09 5.68
C THR A 132 -3.24 -15.73 5.47
N GLY A 133 -4.09 -16.73 5.24
CA GLY A 133 -5.51 -16.48 4.98
C GLY A 133 -5.73 -15.75 3.64
N ASP A 134 -6.36 -14.58 3.66
CA ASP A 134 -6.75 -13.84 2.45
C ASP A 134 -5.90 -12.56 2.31
N ILE A 135 -5.10 -12.46 1.24
CA ILE A 135 -4.27 -11.27 0.97
C ILE A 135 -5.03 -10.24 0.14
N ARG A 136 -4.99 -8.96 0.52
CA ARG A 136 -5.74 -7.88 -0.15
C ARG A 136 -4.86 -7.11 -1.13
N VAL A 137 -5.39 -6.82 -2.32
CA VAL A 137 -4.66 -6.15 -3.40
C VAL A 137 -5.47 -4.99 -3.98
N PHE A 138 -4.89 -3.80 -3.99
CA PHE A 138 -5.42 -2.61 -4.66
C PHE A 138 -4.85 -2.46 -6.07
N GLY A 139 -5.68 -2.17 -7.07
CA GLY A 139 -5.24 -2.05 -8.47
C GLY A 139 -4.76 -3.33 -9.13
N GLY A 140 -4.91 -4.48 -8.47
CA GLY A 140 -4.41 -5.76 -8.95
C GLY A 140 -5.23 -6.39 -10.08
N VAL A 141 -6.53 -6.10 -10.23
CA VAL A 141 -7.44 -7.02 -10.97
C VAL A 141 -7.10 -7.15 -12.46
N GLU A 142 -6.44 -6.12 -13.02
CA GLU A 142 -6.05 -6.06 -14.43
C GLU A 142 -4.58 -6.46 -14.67
N TRP A 143 -3.90 -7.03 -13.67
CA TRP A 143 -2.48 -7.34 -13.78
C TRP A 143 -2.19 -8.29 -14.95
N GLN A 144 -3.04 -9.27 -15.23
CA GLN A 144 -2.80 -10.22 -16.33
C GLN A 144 -2.88 -9.56 -17.72
N SER A 145 -3.69 -8.53 -17.88
CA SER A 145 -3.99 -7.90 -19.18
C SER A 145 -3.25 -6.59 -19.43
N LYS A 146 -2.97 -5.82 -18.36
CA LYS A 146 -2.30 -4.50 -18.41
C LYS A 146 -0.98 -4.46 -17.65
N GLY A 147 -0.83 -5.29 -16.62
CA GLY A 147 0.30 -5.26 -15.68
C GLY A 147 1.18 -6.51 -15.71
N ALA A 148 1.22 -7.28 -16.80
CA ALA A 148 1.80 -8.64 -16.80
C ALA A 148 3.32 -8.69 -16.53
N THR A 149 3.95 -7.51 -16.51
CA THR A 149 5.37 -7.28 -16.26
C THR A 149 5.60 -6.39 -15.04
N SER A 150 4.54 -6.13 -14.25
CA SER A 150 4.65 -5.38 -13.01
C SER A 150 5.44 -6.15 -11.97
N TRP A 151 5.86 -5.44 -10.92
CA TRP A 151 6.52 -6.05 -9.78
C TRP A 151 5.56 -7.00 -9.06
N PHE A 152 4.30 -6.59 -8.86
CA PHE A 152 3.20 -7.47 -8.40
C PHE A 152 3.11 -8.76 -9.23
N ALA A 153 3.10 -8.66 -10.57
CA ALA A 153 3.01 -9.82 -11.46
C ALA A 153 4.26 -10.71 -11.47
N THR A 154 5.46 -10.15 -11.30
CA THR A 154 6.74 -10.85 -11.53
C THR A 154 7.44 -11.33 -10.27
N LYS A 155 7.16 -10.76 -9.08
CA LYS A 155 7.77 -11.16 -7.80
C LYS A 155 6.74 -11.61 -6.77
N GLU A 156 5.61 -10.90 -6.67
CA GLU A 156 4.60 -11.15 -5.62
C GLU A 156 3.67 -12.30 -5.99
N ILE A 157 3.07 -12.27 -7.20
CA ILE A 157 2.17 -13.33 -7.69
C ILE A 157 2.80 -14.73 -7.62
N PRO A 158 4.07 -14.98 -8.03
CA PRO A 158 4.69 -16.30 -7.88
C PRO A 158 4.72 -16.77 -6.42
N ALA A 159 5.20 -15.92 -5.51
CA ALA A 159 5.26 -16.21 -4.07
C ALA A 159 3.87 -16.46 -3.46
N ILE A 160 2.89 -15.64 -3.82
CA ILE A 160 1.49 -15.76 -3.36
C ILE A 160 0.89 -17.09 -3.86
N ARG A 161 1.11 -17.46 -5.12
CA ARG A 161 0.59 -18.72 -5.67
C ARG A 161 1.22 -19.95 -5.01
N ASP A 162 2.51 -19.91 -4.73
CA ASP A 162 3.18 -20.97 -3.98
C ASP A 162 2.63 -21.07 -2.54
N SER A 163 2.35 -19.94 -1.88
CA SER A 163 1.67 -19.90 -0.57
C SER A 163 0.22 -20.42 -0.61
N ILE A 164 -0.55 -20.14 -1.67
CA ILE A 164 -1.90 -20.69 -1.84
C ILE A 164 -1.84 -22.21 -2.09
N ASN A 165 -0.92 -22.67 -2.95
CA ASN A 165 -0.70 -24.09 -3.21
C ASN A 165 -0.17 -24.84 -1.96
N GLY A 166 0.59 -24.16 -1.10
CA GLY A 166 1.05 -24.64 0.20
C GLY A 166 -0.01 -24.58 1.31
N GLY A 167 -1.14 -23.92 1.08
CA GLY A 167 -2.24 -23.79 2.03
C GLY A 167 -2.00 -22.82 3.20
N THR A 168 -1.02 -21.90 3.09
CA THR A 168 -0.86 -20.80 4.04
C THR A 168 -1.77 -19.63 3.70
N LEU A 169 -1.90 -19.32 2.40
CA LEU A 169 -2.93 -18.44 1.85
C LEU A 169 -4.10 -19.26 1.28
N ASN A 170 -5.28 -18.65 1.23
CA ASN A 170 -6.48 -19.19 0.58
C ASN A 170 -6.62 -18.65 -0.86
N LYS A 171 -6.48 -17.32 -1.01
CA LYS A 171 -6.76 -16.55 -2.24
C LYS A 171 -6.26 -15.11 -2.13
N ILE A 172 -6.22 -14.45 -3.28
CA ILE A 172 -6.10 -13.00 -3.41
C ILE A 172 -7.51 -12.38 -3.41
N LEU A 173 -7.70 -11.30 -2.67
CA LEU A 173 -8.88 -10.43 -2.74
C LEU A 173 -8.49 -9.14 -3.47
N HIS A 174 -8.97 -9.00 -4.70
CA HIS A 174 -8.85 -7.75 -5.47
C HIS A 174 -9.89 -6.77 -4.92
N MET A 175 -9.45 -5.66 -4.34
CA MET A 175 -10.31 -4.67 -3.69
C MET A 175 -11.01 -3.77 -4.73
N VAL A 176 -12.18 -3.22 -4.38
CA VAL A 176 -12.87 -2.19 -5.19
C VAL A 176 -12.02 -0.91 -5.24
N GLY A 177 -12.06 -0.18 -6.36
CA GLY A 177 -11.39 1.11 -6.50
C GLY A 177 -11.91 2.12 -5.46
N GLY A 178 -11.03 2.60 -4.58
CA GLY A 178 -11.38 3.49 -3.47
C GLY A 178 -12.01 2.78 -2.26
N ALA A 179 -11.89 1.45 -2.16
CA ALA A 179 -12.33 0.67 -1.00
C ALA A 179 -11.80 1.21 0.33
N THR A 180 -12.66 1.21 1.35
CA THR A 180 -12.32 1.62 2.73
C THR A 180 -12.72 0.58 3.78
N GLY A 181 -13.68 -0.29 3.47
CA GLY A 181 -14.06 -1.43 4.27
C GLY A 181 -13.30 -2.70 3.88
N VAL A 182 -13.07 -3.59 4.85
CA VAL A 182 -12.39 -4.89 4.65
C VAL A 182 -13.16 -5.85 3.72
N ASP A 183 -14.46 -5.59 3.52
CA ASP A 183 -15.41 -6.38 2.72
C ASP A 183 -15.66 -5.79 1.32
N ASP A 184 -15.03 -4.65 0.97
CA ASP A 184 -15.16 -3.98 -0.33
C ASP A 184 -14.36 -4.72 -1.43
N VAL A 185 -14.71 -5.99 -1.68
CA VAL A 185 -14.01 -6.91 -2.60
C VAL A 185 -14.66 -6.91 -3.98
N LEU A 186 -13.87 -6.61 -5.01
CA LEU A 186 -14.27 -6.63 -6.42
C LEU A 186 -14.26 -8.07 -6.96
N ALA A 187 -13.17 -8.80 -6.73
CA ALA A 187 -12.96 -10.14 -7.25
C ALA A 187 -12.02 -10.98 -6.37
N GLU A 188 -12.10 -12.30 -6.50
CA GLU A 188 -11.21 -13.28 -5.88
C GLU A 188 -10.32 -13.93 -6.95
N GLU A 189 -9.01 -14.08 -6.69
CA GLU A 189 -8.08 -14.83 -7.56
C GLU A 189 -7.49 -16.04 -6.82
N ASN A 190 -7.52 -17.20 -7.48
CA ASN A 190 -6.99 -18.46 -6.95
C ASN A 190 -5.53 -18.73 -7.39
N ALA A 191 -4.95 -19.86 -6.96
CA ALA A 191 -3.58 -20.25 -7.32
C ALA A 191 -3.30 -20.43 -8.83
N ASN A 192 -4.32 -20.74 -9.64
CA ASN A 192 -4.17 -20.85 -11.10
C ASN A 192 -4.14 -19.47 -11.79
N GLY A 193 -4.65 -18.44 -11.11
CA GLY A 193 -4.94 -17.14 -11.71
C GLY A 193 -6.37 -16.98 -12.22
N ASP A 194 -7.29 -17.88 -11.86
CA ASP A 194 -8.69 -17.71 -12.24
C ASP A 194 -9.31 -16.59 -11.38
N ILE A 195 -9.71 -15.49 -12.03
CA ILE A 195 -10.37 -14.35 -11.37
C ILE A 195 -11.90 -14.55 -11.39
N THR A 196 -12.53 -14.54 -10.23
CA THR A 196 -14.00 -14.63 -10.05
C THR A 196 -14.52 -13.35 -9.41
N PHE A 197 -15.35 -12.61 -10.14
CA PHE A 197 -15.96 -11.37 -9.63
C PHE A 197 -17.05 -11.65 -8.59
N VAL A 198 -17.07 -10.83 -7.54
CA VAL A 198 -18.07 -10.93 -6.46
C VAL A 198 -19.45 -10.52 -6.99
N ASN A 199 -20.52 -11.08 -6.42
CA ASN A 199 -21.88 -10.85 -6.90
C ASN A 199 -22.25 -9.35 -6.90
N GLY A 200 -22.51 -8.80 -8.08
CA GLY A 200 -22.74 -7.37 -8.31
C GLY A 200 -21.65 -6.71 -9.17
N HIS A 201 -20.49 -7.37 -9.33
CA HIS A 201 -19.35 -6.89 -10.10
C HIS A 201 -19.13 -7.65 -11.41
N SER A 202 -18.29 -7.11 -12.30
CA SER A 202 -17.94 -7.69 -13.60
C SER A 202 -16.50 -7.41 -14.06
N ASP A 203 -16.06 -8.18 -15.06
CA ASP A 203 -14.75 -8.08 -15.73
C ASP A 203 -14.52 -6.79 -16.53
N THR A 204 -15.52 -5.92 -16.59
CA THR A 204 -15.42 -4.56 -17.16
C THR A 204 -15.01 -3.49 -16.14
N GLU A 205 -14.96 -3.82 -14.85
CA GLU A 205 -14.57 -2.90 -13.78
C GLU A 205 -13.05 -2.89 -13.55
N THR A 206 -12.52 -1.70 -13.27
CA THR A 206 -11.10 -1.44 -13.07
C THR A 206 -10.86 -0.94 -11.64
N ASN A 207 -9.92 -1.52 -10.90
CA ASN A 207 -9.55 -1.04 -9.55
C ASN A 207 -8.22 -0.26 -9.50
N ALA A 208 -7.52 -0.10 -10.62
CA ALA A 208 -6.31 0.71 -10.72
C ALA A 208 -6.65 2.21 -10.75
N THR A 209 -5.92 3.03 -9.98
CA THR A 209 -6.04 4.50 -10.00
C THR A 209 -5.04 5.19 -10.92
N GLY A 210 -3.98 4.50 -11.32
CA GLY A 210 -2.97 4.98 -12.26
C GLY A 210 -2.81 4.06 -13.46
N THR A 211 -1.66 4.18 -14.14
CA THR A 211 -1.30 3.32 -15.27
C THR A 211 -0.24 2.31 -14.82
N PHE A 212 -0.36 1.05 -15.24
CA PHE A 212 0.69 0.06 -15.05
C PHE A 212 1.97 0.52 -15.78
N GLY A 213 3.09 0.58 -15.06
CA GLY A 213 4.39 1.03 -15.59
C GLY A 213 4.58 2.56 -15.69
N ASP A 214 3.68 3.38 -15.12
CA ASP A 214 3.87 4.84 -15.06
C ASP A 214 4.77 5.26 -13.90
N CYS A 215 5.98 5.71 -14.24
CA CYS A 215 6.99 6.23 -13.30
C CYS A 215 6.92 7.76 -13.08
N SER A 216 5.95 8.48 -13.66
CA SER A 216 5.96 9.95 -13.70
C SER A 216 5.62 10.62 -12.36
N SER A 217 5.01 9.90 -11.42
CA SER A 217 4.55 10.39 -10.12
C SER A 217 5.44 9.98 -8.94
N THR A 218 6.45 9.13 -9.17
CA THR A 218 7.27 8.54 -8.12
C THR A 218 8.64 9.22 -8.01
N GLU A 219 8.84 10.09 -7.00
CA GLU A 219 10.19 10.61 -6.68
C GLU A 219 11.12 9.49 -6.14
N ASP A 220 10.58 8.33 -5.73
CA ASP A 220 11.29 7.16 -5.22
C ASP A 220 11.56 6.13 -6.33
N ALA A 221 12.43 6.50 -7.27
CA ALA A 221 13.02 5.70 -8.36
C ALA A 221 12.22 4.45 -8.87
N PRO A 222 12.40 3.20 -8.39
CA PRO A 222 11.78 2.01 -8.97
C PRO A 222 10.48 1.58 -8.25
N THR A 223 9.75 2.49 -7.58
CA THR A 223 8.35 2.24 -7.16
C THR A 223 7.36 2.09 -8.34
N CYS A 224 7.89 1.81 -9.54
CA CYS A 224 7.18 1.53 -10.77
C CYS A 224 6.89 0.04 -10.94
N ASP A 225 5.69 -0.29 -11.41
CA ASP A 225 5.27 -1.60 -11.92
C ASP A 225 5.97 -1.98 -13.25
N ASN A 226 7.31 -2.05 -13.30
CA ASN A 226 8.06 -1.86 -14.57
C ASN A 226 8.69 -3.13 -15.22
N PRO A 227 8.42 -3.42 -16.53
CA PRO A 227 9.19 -4.39 -17.33
C PRO A 227 10.67 -4.06 -17.59
N SER A 228 11.04 -2.79 -17.70
CA SER A 228 12.39 -2.38 -18.07
C SER A 228 12.67 -0.91 -17.73
N GLN A 229 13.80 -0.64 -17.10
CA GLN A 229 14.36 0.71 -17.07
C GLN A 229 14.52 1.22 -18.52
N GLN A 230 13.85 2.34 -18.82
CA GLN A 230 14.05 3.20 -20.00
C GLN A 230 14.12 4.65 -19.51
#